data_AF-A0A1H1FCV1-F1
#
_entry.id   AF-A0A1H1FCV1-F1
#
_cell.length_a   1.000
_cell.length_b   1.000
_cell.length_c   1.000
_cell.angle_alpha   90.00
_cell.angle_beta   90.00
_cell.angle_gamma   90.00
#
_symmetry.space_group_name_H-M   'P 1'
#
loop_
_entity.id
_entity.type
_entity.pdbx_description
1 polymer ?
#
loop_
_entity_poly.entity_id
_entity_poly.type
_entity_poly.pdbx_seq_one_letter_code
_entity_poly.pdbx_strand_id
1 'polypeptide(L)'
;MLGRTESRDLKPGLPQGELLGNYRTYLDAQKVVDYLADQEFPVQHVTIVGNDLKSVERVTGRLSYPKVALSGAATGAWFGLFVGLLLMLFGGGGSYMLVLSSMAMGAAFWILFGVVSYAFTRGKRDFTSTQQTVATSYDVVVATEVAHEARRLASQLPMPGHAFHPGAQGPGHGQQPQQQPPMPDRPAQWGDPYQQPGQNQSGQPGIPPQPNSQPSAGAAEENGAETTGMPVRGRFPDLPDGRPQYGVRITPEHEQGQPDDRGEPAGNPEGPKQDQNPEGPAEQSRQ
;
A
#
# COMPACT_ATOMS: atom_id res chain seq x y z
N MET A 1 -37.05 8.57 -23.76
CA MET A 1 -36.01 7.53 -23.70
C MET A 1 -34.69 8.20 -23.34
N LEU A 2 -34.28 8.19 -22.07
CA LEU A 2 -32.95 8.66 -21.66
C LEU A 2 -32.01 7.46 -21.67
N GLY A 3 -30.97 7.51 -22.51
CA GLY A 3 -29.91 6.52 -22.53
C GLY A 3 -29.13 6.58 -21.22
N ARG A 4 -29.34 5.57 -20.38
CA ARG A 4 -28.36 5.19 -19.35
C ARG A 4 -27.13 4.72 -20.12
N THR A 5 -26.07 5.54 -20.15
CA THR A 5 -24.74 5.04 -20.44
C THR A 5 -24.48 3.93 -19.44
N GLU A 6 -24.33 2.70 -19.95
CA GLU A 6 -23.97 1.57 -19.12
C GLU A 6 -22.63 1.89 -18.46
N SER A 7 -22.68 2.10 -17.14
CA SER A 7 -21.51 2.02 -16.27
C SER A 7 -20.98 0.60 -16.45
N ARG A 8 -20.09 0.43 -17.44
CA ARG A 8 -19.39 -0.81 -17.73
C ARG A 8 -18.87 -1.33 -16.39
N ASP A 9 -19.25 -2.56 -16.11
CA ASP A 9 -18.92 -3.35 -14.94
C ASP A 9 -17.40 -3.48 -14.81
N LEU A 10 -16.75 -2.42 -14.32
CA LEU A 10 -15.34 -2.37 -14.02
C LEU A 10 -15.21 -2.92 -12.60
N LYS A 11 -14.97 -4.23 -12.50
CA LYS A 11 -14.14 -4.73 -11.39
C LYS A 11 -12.99 -3.73 -11.21
N PRO A 12 -12.77 -3.16 -10.01
CA PRO A 12 -11.62 -2.31 -9.74
C PRO A 12 -10.33 -3.14 -9.89
N GLY A 13 -9.90 -3.30 -11.14
CA GLY A 13 -8.70 -4.00 -11.55
C GLY A 13 -7.76 -2.99 -12.17
N LEU A 14 -6.46 -3.21 -11.99
CA LEU A 14 -5.45 -2.41 -12.67
C LEU A 14 -5.73 -2.45 -14.18
N PRO A 15 -5.63 -1.28 -14.88
CA PRO A 15 -5.86 -1.22 -16.31
C PRO A 15 -4.98 -2.24 -17.01
N GLN A 16 -5.59 -3.05 -17.87
CA GLN A 16 -4.89 -4.06 -18.66
C GLN A 16 -4.33 -3.39 -19.91
N GLY A 17 -3.05 -3.58 -20.20
CA GLY A 17 -2.41 -2.99 -21.36
C GLY A 17 -0.89 -3.11 -21.34
N GLU A 18 -0.26 -2.56 -22.37
CA GLU A 18 1.19 -2.52 -22.53
C GLU A 18 1.73 -1.19 -21.98
N LEU A 19 2.81 -1.27 -21.20
CA LEU A 19 3.51 -0.09 -20.69
C LEU A 19 4.24 0.62 -21.84
N LEU A 20 3.85 1.86 -22.10
CA LEU A 20 4.50 2.74 -23.07
C LEU A 20 5.75 3.41 -22.48
N GLY A 21 5.68 3.79 -21.20
CA GLY A 21 6.80 4.36 -20.45
C GLY A 21 6.45 4.69 -19.00
N ASN A 22 7.48 4.80 -18.16
CA ASN A 22 7.38 5.24 -16.76
C ASN A 22 7.97 6.65 -16.61
N TYR A 23 7.25 7.53 -15.92
CA TYR A 23 7.59 8.94 -15.77
C TYR A 23 7.59 9.34 -14.30
N ARG A 24 8.50 10.23 -13.92
CA ARG A 24 8.60 10.70 -12.52
C ARG A 24 7.56 11.74 -12.16
N THR A 25 7.09 12.49 -13.15
CA THR A 25 6.10 13.57 -12.95
C THR A 25 4.86 13.29 -13.77
N TYR A 26 3.71 13.69 -13.24
CA TYR A 26 2.45 13.62 -13.96
C TYR A 26 2.50 14.44 -15.25
N LEU A 27 3.18 15.59 -15.23
CA LEU A 27 3.31 16.45 -16.41
C LEU A 27 4.06 15.76 -17.54
N ASP A 28 5.10 14.97 -17.25
CA ASP A 28 5.83 14.27 -18.31
C ASP A 28 4.98 13.12 -18.91
N ALA A 29 4.23 12.40 -18.07
CA ALA A 29 3.25 11.43 -18.56
C ALA A 29 2.16 12.11 -19.40
N GLN A 30 1.66 13.26 -18.97
CA GLN A 30 0.65 14.03 -19.68
C GLN A 30 1.15 14.48 -21.06
N LYS A 31 2.37 15.00 -21.17
CA LYS A 31 2.91 15.42 -22.47
C LYS A 31 2.99 14.29 -23.49
N VAL A 32 3.18 13.05 -23.04
CA VAL A 32 3.18 11.87 -23.93
C VAL A 32 1.78 11.62 -24.46
N VAL A 33 0.76 11.72 -23.60
CA VAL A 33 -0.65 11.61 -24.01
C VAL A 33 -1.04 12.75 -24.94
N ASP A 34 -0.62 13.97 -24.64
CA ASP A 34 -0.86 15.15 -25.48
C ASP A 34 -0.20 14.96 -26.87
N TYR A 35 1.05 14.49 -26.91
CA TYR A 35 1.73 14.20 -28.18
C TYR A 35 1.04 13.10 -28.99
N LEU A 36 0.55 12.04 -28.33
CA LEU A 36 -0.24 11.02 -29.01
C LEU A 36 -1.53 11.63 -29.58
N ALA A 37 -2.22 12.49 -28.82
CA ALA A 37 -3.42 13.19 -29.28
C ALA A 37 -3.15 14.06 -30.52
N ASP A 38 -2.02 14.78 -30.53
CA ASP A 38 -1.60 15.63 -31.65
C ASP A 38 -1.31 14.83 -32.92
N GLN A 39 -0.97 13.55 -32.79
CA GLN A 39 -0.78 12.61 -33.91
C GLN A 39 -2.08 11.85 -34.27
N GLU A 40 -3.24 12.34 -33.82
CA GLU A 40 -4.57 11.74 -34.02
C GLU A 40 -4.69 10.30 -33.46
N PHE A 41 -3.81 9.94 -32.51
CA PHE A 41 -3.89 8.64 -31.85
C PHE A 41 -5.17 8.55 -31.00
N PRO A 42 -5.84 7.39 -30.96
CA PRO A 42 -7.04 7.18 -30.15
C PRO A 42 -6.73 7.17 -28.63
N VAL A 43 -6.62 8.35 -28.02
CA VAL A 43 -6.22 8.53 -26.59
C VAL A 43 -7.17 7.89 -25.57
N GLN A 44 -8.38 7.53 -25.99
CA GLN A 44 -9.33 6.79 -25.15
C GLN A 44 -8.84 5.36 -24.80
N HIS A 45 -7.81 4.85 -25.49
CA HIS A 45 -7.09 3.63 -25.15
C HIS A 45 -5.85 3.85 -24.26
N VAL A 46 -5.58 5.08 -23.81
CA VAL A 46 -4.42 5.43 -22.99
C VAL A 46 -4.85 5.67 -21.55
N THR A 47 -4.11 5.10 -20.60
CA THR A 47 -4.35 5.26 -19.16
C THR A 47 -3.06 5.68 -18.46
N ILE A 48 -3.13 6.70 -17.61
CA ILE A 48 -2.02 7.09 -16.73
C ILE A 48 -2.25 6.44 -15.36
N VAL A 49 -1.31 5.61 -14.91
CA VAL A 49 -1.38 4.90 -13.63
C VAL A 49 -0.37 5.51 -12.67
N GLY A 50 -0.84 6.02 -11.54
CA GLY A 50 0.03 6.49 -10.46
C GLY A 50 0.52 5.31 -9.62
N ASN A 51 1.83 5.09 -9.59
CA ASN A 51 2.47 4.01 -8.86
C ASN A 51 3.08 4.51 -7.54
N ASP A 52 3.25 3.58 -6.59
CA ASP A 52 3.88 3.83 -5.29
C ASP A 52 3.28 5.04 -4.57
N LEU A 53 1.97 4.96 -4.32
CA LEU A 53 1.23 5.99 -3.62
C LEU A 53 1.76 6.14 -2.19
N LYS A 54 2.26 7.33 -1.89
CA LYS A 54 2.69 7.73 -0.55
C LYS A 54 1.63 8.62 0.06
N SER A 55 1.12 8.21 1.22
CA SER A 55 0.32 9.09 2.06
C SER A 55 1.27 10.02 2.80
N VAL A 56 1.30 11.29 2.40
CA VAL A 56 2.10 12.34 3.02
C VAL A 56 1.21 13.11 3.99
N GLU A 57 1.57 13.07 5.27
CA GLU A 57 0.98 13.94 6.27
C GLU A 57 1.78 15.25 6.33
N ARG A 58 1.18 16.35 5.87
CA ARG A 58 1.82 17.67 5.96
C ARG A 58 1.38 18.38 7.23
N VAL A 59 2.32 18.59 8.14
CA VAL A 59 2.11 19.36 9.37
C VAL A 59 2.03 20.84 9.01
N THR A 60 0.84 21.42 9.11
CA THR A 60 0.57 22.81 8.72
C THR A 60 0.83 23.80 9.86
N GLY A 61 0.88 23.34 11.11
CA GLY A 61 1.23 24.18 12.26
C GLY A 61 0.73 23.61 13.59
N ARG A 62 0.99 24.35 14.67
CA ARG A 62 0.49 23.98 16.01
C ARG A 62 -0.96 24.41 16.18
N LEU A 63 -1.78 23.50 16.71
CA LEU A 63 -3.14 23.83 17.13
C LEU A 63 -3.08 24.46 18.53
N SER A 64 -3.50 25.73 18.64
CA SER A 64 -3.39 26.50 19.88
C SER A 64 -4.74 27.09 20.28
N TYR A 65 -4.97 27.27 21.58
CA TYR A 65 -6.19 27.85 22.12
C TYR A 65 -6.58 29.19 21.47
N PRO A 66 -5.65 30.14 21.21
CA PRO A 66 -6.00 31.39 20.54
C PRO A 66 -6.53 31.17 19.13
N LYS A 67 -5.96 30.20 18.38
CA LYS A 67 -6.39 29.90 17.01
C LYS A 67 -7.80 29.30 17.01
N VAL A 68 -8.07 28.37 17.93
CA VAL A 68 -9.39 27.74 18.11
C VAL A 68 -10.43 28.79 18.56
N ALA A 69 -10.07 29.63 19.53
CA ALA A 69 -10.92 30.71 20.01
C ALA A 69 -11.26 31.69 18.88
N LEU A 70 -10.28 32.08 18.06
CA LEU A 70 -10.51 33.01 16.95
C LEU A 70 -11.42 32.41 15.86
N SER A 71 -11.22 31.13 15.49
CA SER A 71 -12.12 30.46 14.54
C SER A 71 -13.53 30.25 15.11
N GLY A 72 -13.63 29.95 16.42
CA GLY A 72 -14.90 29.83 17.12
C GLY A 72 -15.63 31.17 17.20
N ALA A 73 -14.91 32.25 17.50
CA ALA A 73 -15.45 33.61 17.56
C ALA A 73 -16.05 34.04 16.23
N ALA A 74 -15.36 33.79 15.11
CA ALA A 74 -15.85 34.14 13.78
C ALA A 74 -17.15 33.39 13.45
N THR A 75 -17.18 32.07 13.69
CA THR A 75 -18.36 31.22 13.47
C THR A 75 -19.51 31.65 14.37
N GLY A 76 -19.23 31.94 15.64
CA GLY A 76 -20.23 32.39 16.61
C GLY A 76 -20.74 33.80 16.38
N ALA A 77 -19.91 34.71 15.89
CA ALA A 77 -20.31 36.05 15.47
C ALA A 77 -21.28 35.95 14.29
N TRP A 78 -20.95 35.14 13.26
CA TRP A 78 -21.86 34.92 12.15
C TRP A 78 -23.21 34.33 12.60
N PHE A 79 -23.18 33.32 13.48
CA PHE A 79 -24.40 32.76 14.05
C PHE A 79 -25.19 33.79 14.89
N GLY A 80 -24.51 34.55 15.74
CA GLY A 80 -25.12 35.59 16.57
C GLY A 80 -25.67 36.77 15.75
N LEU A 81 -25.03 37.11 14.64
CA LEU A 81 -25.53 38.05 13.64
C LEU A 81 -26.81 37.52 13.01
N PHE A 82 -26.82 36.27 12.56
CA PHE A 82 -28.01 35.63 12.01
C PHE A 82 -29.19 35.64 13.00
N VAL A 83 -28.97 35.19 14.24
CA VAL A 83 -29.99 35.23 15.30
C VAL A 83 -30.42 36.67 15.59
N GLY A 84 -29.47 37.61 15.64
CA GLY A 84 -29.75 39.03 15.83
C GLY A 84 -30.65 39.62 14.76
N LEU A 85 -30.40 39.29 13.50
CA LEU A 85 -31.23 39.73 12.37
C LEU A 85 -32.64 39.13 12.45
N LEU A 86 -32.77 37.86 12.85
CA LEU A 86 -34.09 37.26 13.08
C LEU A 86 -34.83 37.97 14.21
N LEU A 87 -34.17 38.24 15.33
CA LEU A 87 -34.76 38.98 16.44
C LEU A 87 -35.08 40.44 16.08
N MET A 88 -34.29 41.06 15.21
CA MET A 88 -34.57 42.42 14.71
C MET A 88 -35.79 42.44 13.79
N LEU A 89 -35.93 41.45 12.90
CA LEU A 89 -37.03 41.38 11.93
C LEU A 89 -38.34 40.92 12.58
N PHE A 90 -38.28 39.96 13.50
CA PHE A 90 -39.45 39.31 14.09
C PHE A 90 -39.72 39.72 15.56
N GLY A 91 -38.73 40.26 16.27
CA GLY A 91 -38.82 40.58 17.70
C GLY A 91 -39.26 42.01 18.01
N GLY A 92 -39.68 42.80 17.01
CA GLY A 92 -40.27 44.13 17.20
C GLY A 92 -39.31 45.23 17.69
N GLY A 93 -38.04 44.91 17.95
CA GLY A 93 -36.99 45.85 18.35
C GLY A 93 -36.00 46.09 17.21
N GLY A 94 -36.23 47.11 16.39
CA GLY A 94 -35.36 47.52 15.28
C GLY A 94 -34.01 48.13 15.69
N SER A 95 -33.48 47.76 16.86
CA SER A 95 -32.24 48.33 17.39
C SER A 95 -31.04 47.54 16.89
N TYR A 96 -30.12 48.24 16.21
CA TYR A 96 -28.82 47.69 15.84
C TYR A 96 -28.01 47.19 17.05
N MET A 97 -28.26 47.72 18.26
CA MET A 97 -27.64 47.22 19.48
C MET A 97 -28.07 45.78 19.81
N LEU A 98 -29.27 45.35 19.43
CA LEU A 98 -29.72 43.98 19.61
C LEU A 98 -28.89 43.01 18.75
N VAL A 99 -28.61 43.41 17.51
CA VAL A 99 -27.78 42.62 16.57
C VAL A 99 -26.32 42.58 17.04
N LEU A 100 -25.78 43.70 17.51
CA LEU A 100 -24.40 43.74 18.03
C LEU A 100 -24.24 42.91 19.30
N SER A 101 -25.20 42.98 20.22
CA SER A 101 -25.16 42.20 21.46
C SER A 101 -25.35 40.70 21.20
N SER A 102 -26.24 40.30 20.30
CA SER A 102 -26.39 38.89 19.91
C SER A 102 -25.15 38.37 19.19
N MET A 103 -24.51 39.17 18.34
CA MET A 103 -23.23 38.84 17.70
C MET A 103 -22.12 38.64 18.74
N ALA A 104 -22.00 39.55 19.70
CA ALA A 104 -21.01 39.46 20.77
C ALA A 104 -21.25 38.23 21.67
N MET A 105 -22.50 37.97 22.04
CA MET A 105 -22.87 36.82 22.87
C MET A 105 -22.67 35.50 22.13
N GLY A 106 -23.01 35.45 20.82
CA GLY A 106 -22.72 34.31 19.96
C GLY A 106 -21.23 34.04 19.84
N ALA A 107 -20.41 35.06 19.61
CA ALA A 107 -18.95 34.92 19.58
C ALA A 107 -18.40 34.40 20.92
N ALA A 108 -18.82 34.98 22.05
CA ALA A 108 -18.38 34.57 23.38
C ALA A 108 -18.74 33.10 23.69
N PHE A 109 -19.98 32.71 23.40
CA PHE A 109 -20.46 31.35 23.58
C PHE A 109 -19.66 30.35 22.74
N TRP A 110 -19.45 30.64 21.46
CA TRP A 110 -18.70 29.74 20.56
C TRP A 110 -17.20 29.69 20.87
N ILE A 111 -16.60 30.78 21.38
CA ILE A 111 -15.23 30.74 21.93
C ILE A 111 -15.18 29.74 23.09
N LEU A 112 -16.07 29.88 24.07
CA LEU A 112 -16.10 29.01 25.24
C LEU A 112 -16.32 27.55 24.82
N PHE A 113 -17.32 27.30 23.98
CA PHE A 113 -17.63 25.97 23.46
C PHE A 113 -16.47 25.36 22.68
N GLY A 114 -15.83 26.13 21.80
CA GLY A 114 -14.69 25.68 21.00
C GLY A 114 -13.46 25.35 21.85
N VAL A 115 -13.16 26.19 22.86
CA VAL A 115 -12.06 25.96 23.80
C VAL A 115 -12.30 24.73 24.67
N VAL A 116 -13.52 24.56 25.19
CA VAL A 116 -13.91 23.40 26.00
C VAL A 116 -13.87 22.11 25.17
N SER A 117 -14.44 22.13 23.96
CA SER A 117 -14.41 20.99 23.03
C SER A 117 -12.97 20.62 22.64
N TYR A 118 -12.13 21.63 22.42
CA TYR A 118 -10.71 21.42 22.17
C TYR A 118 -10.01 20.82 23.39
N ALA A 119 -10.31 21.28 24.62
CA ALA A 119 -9.75 20.71 25.83
C ALA A 119 -10.11 19.21 26.01
N PHE A 120 -11.33 18.80 25.63
CA PHE A 120 -11.74 17.38 25.67
C PHE A 120 -11.07 16.50 24.62
N THR A 121 -10.72 17.08 23.46
CA THR A 121 -10.06 16.36 22.36
C THR A 121 -8.54 16.49 22.40
N ARG A 122 -8.01 17.36 23.27
CA ARG A 122 -6.58 17.59 23.49
C ARG A 122 -5.96 16.36 24.15
N GLY A 123 -4.96 15.76 23.51
CA GLY A 123 -4.26 14.64 24.12
C GLY A 123 -3.27 13.87 23.25
N LYS A 124 -3.39 13.89 21.92
CA LYS A 124 -2.48 13.09 21.05
C LYS A 124 -1.88 13.82 19.84
N ARG A 125 -2.36 15.00 19.46
CA ARG A 125 -1.86 15.75 18.28
C ARG A 125 -2.00 17.26 18.48
N ASP A 126 -0.96 17.93 18.96
CA ASP A 126 -0.89 19.41 19.03
C ASP A 126 -0.61 20.05 17.66
N PHE A 127 -0.93 19.34 16.57
CA PHE A 127 -0.59 19.70 15.22
C PHE A 127 -1.81 19.58 14.32
N THR A 128 -2.03 20.60 13.50
CA THR A 128 -2.94 20.49 12.37
C THR A 128 -2.18 19.88 11.20
N SER A 129 -2.77 18.87 10.58
CA SER A 129 -2.16 18.13 9.48
C SER A 129 -3.15 17.94 8.35
N THR A 130 -2.70 18.14 7.12
CA THR A 130 -3.44 17.77 5.91
C THR A 130 -2.87 16.48 5.35
N GLN A 131 -3.70 15.45 5.20
CA GLN A 131 -3.32 14.20 4.56
C GLN A 131 -3.45 14.34 3.04
N GLN A 132 -2.38 14.02 2.32
CA GLN A 132 -2.37 14.04 0.85
C GLN A 132 -1.75 12.74 0.34
N THR A 133 -2.34 12.13 -0.68
CA THR A 133 -1.77 10.96 -1.34
C THR A 133 -1.04 11.41 -2.60
N VAL A 134 0.23 11.02 -2.75
CA VAL A 134 1.10 11.43 -3.87
C VAL A 134 1.75 10.19 -4.48
N ALA A 135 1.65 10.02 -5.80
CA ALA A 135 2.35 8.96 -6.52
C ALA A 135 3.85 9.29 -6.67
N THR A 136 4.70 8.26 -6.62
CA THR A 136 6.16 8.43 -6.80
C THR A 136 6.57 8.31 -8.28
N SER A 137 5.79 7.58 -9.08
CA SER A 137 5.96 7.48 -10.53
C SER A 137 4.61 7.32 -11.22
N TYR A 138 4.59 7.53 -12.53
CA TYR A 138 3.41 7.51 -13.38
C TYR A 138 3.70 6.66 -14.62
N ASP A 139 2.96 5.58 -14.79
CA ASP A 139 3.02 4.73 -15.96
C ASP A 139 2.00 5.19 -17.00
N VAL A 140 2.42 5.32 -18.25
CA VAL A 140 1.49 5.48 -19.37
C VAL A 140 1.27 4.10 -19.97
N VAL A 141 0.06 3.57 -19.81
CA VAL A 141 -0.35 2.24 -20.27
C VAL A 141 -1.31 2.40 -21.44
N VAL A 142 -1.14 1.60 -22.49
CA VAL A 142 -1.97 1.63 -23.69
C VAL A 142 -2.62 0.27 -23.92
N ALA A 143 -3.86 0.23 -24.40
CA ALA A 143 -4.51 -1.02 -24.76
C ALA A 143 -3.68 -1.81 -25.79
N THR A 144 -3.56 -3.13 -25.59
CA THR A 144 -2.69 -4.01 -26.38
C THR A 144 -3.00 -3.97 -27.88
N GLU A 145 -4.25 -3.69 -28.27
CA GLU A 145 -4.70 -3.58 -29.67
C GLU A 145 -4.02 -2.45 -30.46
N VAL A 146 -3.67 -1.33 -29.80
CA VAL A 146 -3.06 -0.14 -30.42
C VAL A 146 -1.65 0.15 -29.91
N ALA A 147 -1.09 -0.75 -29.09
CA ALA A 147 0.19 -0.54 -28.41
C ALA A 147 1.39 -0.41 -29.37
N HIS A 148 1.40 -1.15 -30.49
CA HIS A 148 2.45 -1.05 -31.51
C HIS A 148 2.51 0.33 -32.16
N GLU A 149 1.35 0.90 -32.48
CA GLU A 149 1.26 2.24 -33.06
C GLU A 149 1.67 3.29 -32.05
N ALA A 150 1.16 3.19 -30.81
CA ALA A 150 1.54 4.09 -29.72
C ALA A 150 3.05 4.10 -29.48
N ARG A 151 3.71 2.93 -29.47
CA ARG A 151 5.18 2.83 -29.33
C ARG A 151 5.92 3.50 -30.48
N ARG A 152 5.45 3.31 -31.73
CA ARG A 152 6.04 3.97 -32.90
C ARG A 152 5.95 5.48 -32.81
N LEU A 153 4.81 6.02 -32.37
CA LEU A 153 4.63 7.46 -32.19
C LEU A 153 5.48 7.96 -31.02
N ALA A 154 5.40 7.34 -29.85
CA ALA A 154 6.15 7.74 -28.67
C ALA A 154 7.67 7.70 -28.87
N SER A 155 8.20 6.80 -29.71
CA SER A 155 9.63 6.76 -30.04
C SER A 155 10.15 8.00 -30.76
N GLN A 156 9.26 8.79 -31.38
CA GLN A 156 9.60 10.02 -32.10
C GLN A 156 9.62 11.25 -31.18
N LEU A 157 9.16 11.10 -29.93
CA LEU A 157 9.07 12.19 -28.97
C LEU A 157 10.35 12.28 -28.12
N PRO A 158 11.20 13.31 -28.29
CA PRO A 158 12.40 13.47 -27.48
C PRO A 158 12.03 13.95 -26.07
N MET A 159 11.84 13.01 -25.15
CA MET A 159 11.54 13.27 -23.74
C MET A 159 12.64 12.74 -22.81
N PRO A 160 13.01 13.49 -21.76
CA PRO A 160 13.78 12.96 -20.64
C PRO A 160 12.88 12.08 -19.76
N GLY A 161 12.65 10.84 -20.17
CA GLY A 161 11.94 9.83 -19.42
C GLY A 161 12.49 8.47 -19.81
N HIS A 162 12.94 7.68 -18.84
CA HIS A 162 13.43 6.35 -19.13
C HIS A 162 12.22 5.52 -19.53
N ALA A 163 12.05 5.24 -20.82
CA ALA A 163 11.16 4.18 -21.28
C ALA A 163 11.70 2.86 -20.71
N PHE A 164 11.34 2.58 -19.46
CA PHE A 164 11.70 1.34 -18.79
C PHE A 164 10.90 0.25 -19.49
N HIS A 165 11.59 -0.54 -20.31
CA HIS A 165 11.04 -1.73 -20.95
C HIS A 165 11.24 -2.90 -19.98
N PRO A 166 10.20 -3.42 -19.29
CA PRO A 166 10.30 -4.67 -18.56
C PRO A 166 10.45 -5.80 -19.58
N GLY A 167 11.68 -6.13 -19.96
CA GLY A 167 11.98 -7.16 -20.97
C GLY A 167 13.15 -6.82 -21.90
N ALA A 168 13.60 -5.56 -21.95
CA ALA A 168 14.89 -5.26 -22.55
C ALA A 168 15.98 -5.59 -21.53
N GLN A 169 16.52 -6.80 -21.62
CA GLN A 169 17.88 -7.07 -21.18
C GLN A 169 18.74 -5.94 -21.75
N GLY A 170 19.22 -5.05 -20.89
CA GLY A 170 20.05 -3.93 -21.33
C GLY A 170 21.22 -4.47 -22.17
N PRO A 171 21.65 -3.77 -23.24
CA PRO A 171 22.89 -4.09 -23.90
C PRO A 171 23.96 -4.17 -22.81
N GLY A 172 24.62 -5.32 -22.72
CA GLY A 172 25.60 -5.61 -21.69
C GLY A 172 26.49 -4.40 -21.46
N HIS A 173 26.56 -3.95 -20.21
CA HIS A 173 27.64 -3.08 -19.76
C HIS A 173 28.93 -3.83 -20.08
N GLY A 174 29.53 -3.52 -21.22
CA GLY A 174 30.89 -3.90 -21.53
C GLY A 174 31.73 -3.47 -20.34
N GLN A 175 32.46 -4.42 -19.77
CA GLN A 175 33.48 -4.13 -18.79
C GLN A 175 34.45 -3.14 -19.44
N GLN A 176 34.32 -1.86 -19.10
CA GLN A 176 35.40 -0.91 -19.31
C GLN A 176 36.44 -1.26 -18.25
N PRO A 177 37.68 -1.64 -18.62
CA PRO A 177 38.75 -1.70 -17.64
C PRO A 177 38.89 -0.29 -17.05
N GLN A 178 38.55 -0.14 -15.78
CA GLN A 178 38.75 1.10 -15.05
C GLN A 178 40.25 1.39 -15.04
N GLN A 179 40.70 2.26 -15.93
CA GLN A 179 41.99 2.91 -15.80
C GLN A 179 41.87 3.82 -14.58
N GLN A 180 42.40 3.33 -13.45
CA GLN A 180 42.54 4.13 -12.24
C GLN A 180 43.38 5.36 -12.56
N PRO A 181 42.88 6.59 -12.33
CA PRO A 181 43.72 7.78 -12.46
C PRO A 181 44.89 7.68 -11.46
N PRO A 182 46.09 8.18 -11.81
CA PRO A 182 47.22 8.15 -10.90
C PRO A 182 46.87 8.90 -9.61
N MET A 183 46.91 8.18 -8.49
CA MET A 183 46.67 8.76 -7.18
C MET A 183 47.81 9.74 -6.85
N PRO A 184 47.53 10.96 -6.38
CA PRO A 184 48.56 11.83 -5.81
C PRO A 184 49.19 11.14 -4.59
N ASP A 185 50.51 11.25 -4.44
CA ASP A 185 51.26 10.68 -3.31
C ASP A 185 50.63 11.08 -1.97
N ARG A 186 49.97 10.12 -1.32
CA ARG A 186 49.36 10.30 0.00
C ARG A 186 50.46 10.17 1.05
N PRO A 187 50.68 11.17 1.93
CA PRO A 187 51.71 11.09 2.96
C PRO A 187 51.43 9.92 3.93
N ALA A 188 52.45 9.13 4.21
CA ALA A 188 52.42 7.82 4.89
C ALA A 188 51.90 7.79 6.34
N GLN A 189 51.42 8.91 6.89
CA GLN A 189 50.96 9.00 8.29
C GLN A 189 49.45 8.79 8.48
N TRP A 190 48.67 8.59 7.41
CA TRP A 190 47.23 8.32 7.49
C TRP A 190 46.94 6.86 7.17
N GLY A 191 46.70 6.04 8.20
CA GLY A 191 46.19 4.67 8.06
C GLY A 191 44.66 4.64 7.97
N ASP A 192 44.11 3.82 7.06
CA ASP A 192 42.66 3.68 6.88
C ASP A 192 42.05 2.76 7.98
N PRO A 193 41.05 3.22 8.75
CA PRO A 193 40.45 2.45 9.86
C PRO A 193 39.51 1.31 9.43
N TYR A 194 39.41 1.02 8.14
CA TYR A 194 38.48 0.02 7.58
C TYR A 194 39.16 -1.22 7.00
N GLN A 195 40.48 -1.37 7.15
CA GLN A 195 41.12 -2.64 6.79
C GLN A 195 40.84 -3.70 7.87
N GLN A 196 39.85 -4.54 7.59
CA GLN A 196 39.68 -5.82 8.29
C GLN A 196 40.87 -6.75 7.95
N PRO A 197 41.53 -7.37 8.94
CA PRO A 197 42.54 -8.38 8.65
C PRO A 197 41.85 -9.68 8.23
N GLY A 198 42.10 -10.12 6.99
CA GLY A 198 41.92 -11.52 6.61
C GLY A 198 41.19 -11.76 5.30
N GLN A 199 41.93 -11.73 4.19
CA GLN A 199 41.64 -12.60 3.04
C GLN A 199 42.99 -12.98 2.40
N ASN A 200 43.49 -14.15 2.78
CA ASN A 200 44.71 -14.75 2.23
C ASN A 200 44.53 -15.08 0.75
N GLN A 201 45.50 -14.66 -0.05
CA GLN A 201 45.68 -15.03 -1.46
C GLN A 201 46.13 -16.49 -1.59
N SER A 202 45.68 -17.10 -2.68
CA SER A 202 45.82 -18.49 -3.11
C SER A 202 47.26 -18.96 -3.39
N GLY A 203 47.63 -20.15 -2.90
CA GLY A 203 48.83 -20.89 -3.35
C GLY A 203 49.00 -22.31 -2.76
N GLN A 204 48.61 -23.34 -3.53
CA GLN A 204 49.11 -24.74 -3.62
C GLN A 204 49.20 -25.73 -2.39
N PRO A 205 49.23 -27.07 -2.63
CA PRO A 205 48.57 -28.09 -1.79
C PRO A 205 49.49 -28.91 -0.85
N GLY A 206 48.93 -29.45 0.25
CA GLY A 206 49.57 -30.42 1.16
C GLY A 206 48.56 -31.07 2.14
N ILE A 207 48.76 -32.34 2.48
CA ILE A 207 47.80 -33.32 3.07
C ILE A 207 47.82 -33.31 4.65
N PRO A 208 47.09 -34.16 5.41
CA PRO A 208 46.11 -33.85 6.48
C PRO A 208 46.68 -34.12 7.93
N PRO A 209 45.95 -34.03 9.09
CA PRO A 209 44.82 -34.91 9.49
C PRO A 209 43.72 -34.29 10.40
N GLN A 210 42.58 -35.00 10.49
CA GLN A 210 41.55 -34.98 11.56
C GLN A 210 42.15 -35.35 12.95
N PRO A 211 41.58 -34.98 14.12
CA PRO A 211 40.38 -35.69 14.65
C PRO A 211 39.42 -34.91 15.60
N ASN A 212 38.13 -35.24 15.43
CA ASN A 212 37.18 -35.74 16.45
C ASN A 212 37.09 -35.07 17.83
N SER A 213 35.88 -34.62 18.23
CA SER A 213 35.07 -35.24 19.31
C SER A 213 33.94 -34.32 19.82
N GLN A 214 32.68 -34.76 19.65
CA GLN A 214 31.60 -34.59 20.64
C GLN A 214 31.95 -35.43 21.89
N PRO A 215 31.48 -35.16 23.14
CA PRO A 215 30.06 -35.08 23.56
C PRO A 215 29.85 -33.98 24.66
N SER A 216 28.75 -33.77 25.38
CA SER A 216 27.75 -34.67 25.95
C SER A 216 26.58 -33.89 26.56
N ALA A 217 25.49 -34.60 26.80
CA ALA A 217 24.27 -34.15 27.45
C ALA A 217 24.43 -33.86 28.95
N GLY A 218 23.56 -32.99 29.49
CA GLY A 218 23.30 -32.81 30.91
C GLY A 218 21.90 -32.25 31.12
N ALA A 219 21.04 -33.03 31.79
CA ALA A 219 19.70 -32.66 32.22
C ALA A 219 19.71 -32.13 33.66
N ALA A 220 18.83 -31.16 33.98
CA ALA A 220 18.25 -30.83 35.30
C ALA A 220 17.44 -29.52 35.12
N GLU A 221 16.10 -29.55 35.15
CA GLU A 221 15.22 -29.34 36.33
C GLU A 221 14.97 -27.85 36.69
N GLU A 222 13.69 -27.49 36.53
CA GLU A 222 12.83 -26.73 37.47
C GLU A 222 13.31 -25.36 38.00
N ASN A 223 12.63 -24.28 37.57
CA ASN A 223 11.86 -23.37 38.44
C ASN A 223 11.33 -22.16 37.65
N GLY A 224 10.12 -21.72 37.98
CA GLY A 224 9.46 -20.57 37.37
C GLY A 224 10.15 -19.24 37.68
N ALA A 225 10.19 -18.36 36.68
CA ALA A 225 10.29 -16.91 36.87
C ALA A 225 9.85 -16.21 35.57
N GLU A 226 8.82 -15.37 35.70
CA GLU A 226 8.41 -14.37 34.72
C GLU A 226 9.63 -13.62 34.21
N THR A 227 9.95 -13.77 32.92
CA THR A 227 10.92 -12.90 32.25
C THR A 227 10.28 -12.38 30.97
N THR A 228 10.05 -11.07 30.97
CA THR A 228 9.55 -10.25 29.87
C THR A 228 10.35 -10.50 28.60
N GLY A 229 9.84 -11.37 27.72
CA GLY A 229 10.43 -11.66 26.43
C GLY A 229 10.15 -10.54 25.43
N MET A 230 11.20 -9.86 24.97
CA MET A 230 11.12 -8.99 23.80
C MET A 230 10.58 -9.80 22.60
N PRO A 231 9.67 -9.26 21.78
CA PRO A 231 9.14 -10.01 20.65
C PRO A 231 10.24 -10.26 19.62
N VAL A 232 10.46 -11.54 19.30
CA VAL A 232 11.14 -11.95 18.06
C VAL A 232 10.39 -11.29 16.90
N ARG A 233 11.13 -10.55 16.06
CA ARG A 233 10.56 -9.78 14.94
C ARG A 233 9.53 -10.61 14.15
N GLY A 234 8.30 -10.10 14.07
CA GLY A 234 7.28 -10.58 13.15
C GLY A 234 6.16 -11.45 13.73
N ARG A 235 6.18 -11.80 15.02
CA ARG A 235 5.09 -12.59 15.64
C ARG A 235 4.44 -11.82 16.78
N PHE A 236 3.20 -11.40 16.56
CA PHE A 236 2.36 -10.79 17.59
C PHE A 236 1.53 -11.88 18.29
N PRO A 237 1.28 -11.77 19.61
CA PRO A 237 0.43 -12.71 20.33
C PRO A 237 -1.02 -12.67 19.83
N ASP A 238 -1.65 -13.83 19.69
CA ASP A 238 -3.08 -13.95 19.38
C ASP A 238 -3.94 -13.50 20.57
N LEU A 239 -5.20 -13.12 20.34
CA LEU A 239 -6.14 -12.81 21.43
C LEU A 239 -6.47 -14.10 22.24
N PRO A 240 -7.00 -13.98 23.47
CA PRO A 240 -7.35 -15.13 24.33
C PRO A 240 -8.36 -16.10 23.71
N ASP A 241 -9.12 -15.67 22.71
CA ASP A 241 -10.06 -16.45 21.91
C ASP A 241 -9.43 -17.09 20.66
N GLY A 242 -8.09 -17.01 20.50
CA GLY A 242 -7.31 -17.74 19.48
C GLY A 242 -7.28 -17.10 18.10
N ARG A 243 -7.85 -15.90 17.92
CA ARG A 243 -7.82 -15.15 16.66
C ARG A 243 -6.59 -14.23 16.56
N PRO A 244 -6.06 -14.01 15.35
CA PRO A 244 -4.98 -13.05 15.15
C PRO A 244 -5.44 -11.63 15.45
N GLN A 245 -4.57 -10.85 16.11
CA GLN A 245 -4.79 -9.41 16.34
C GLN A 245 -4.92 -8.63 15.03
N TYR A 246 -4.22 -9.06 13.98
CA TYR A 246 -4.23 -8.44 12.66
C TYR A 246 -4.10 -9.51 11.56
N GLY A 247 -4.87 -9.36 10.48
CA GLY A 247 -4.82 -10.22 9.29
C GLY A 247 -5.74 -11.45 9.33
N VAL A 248 -5.91 -12.11 8.17
CA VAL A 248 -6.59 -13.41 8.02
C VAL A 248 -5.53 -14.43 7.62
N ARG A 249 -5.53 -15.62 8.23
CA ARG A 249 -4.62 -16.71 7.82
C ARG A 249 -5.05 -17.22 6.46
N ILE A 250 -4.23 -17.02 5.44
CA ILE A 250 -4.39 -17.70 4.16
C ILE A 250 -3.53 -18.96 4.25
N THR A 251 -4.16 -20.12 4.49
CA THR A 251 -3.47 -21.41 4.43
C THR A 251 -3.25 -21.76 2.95
N PRO A 252 -2.01 -21.97 2.48
CA PRO A 252 -1.79 -22.51 1.15
C PRO A 252 -2.17 -24.00 1.16
N GLU A 253 -3.15 -24.37 0.33
CA GLU A 253 -3.63 -25.74 0.16
C GLU A 253 -2.84 -26.40 -0.99
N HIS A 254 -1.90 -27.28 -0.65
CA HIS A 254 -1.20 -28.26 -1.50
C HIS A 254 -0.61 -29.31 -0.54
N GLU A 255 -0.53 -30.62 -0.76
CA GLU A 255 -1.00 -31.56 -1.76
C GLU A 255 -0.53 -32.96 -1.25
N GLN A 256 -1.19 -34.05 -1.69
CA GLN A 256 -0.70 -35.45 -1.67
C GLN A 256 -0.56 -36.21 -0.33
N GLY A 257 -1.59 -36.99 0.00
CA GLY A 257 -1.47 -38.19 0.83
C GLY A 257 -1.31 -39.44 -0.05
N GLN A 258 -0.09 -39.97 -0.10
CA GLN A 258 0.26 -41.29 -0.64
C GLN A 258 -0.05 -42.36 0.42
N PRO A 259 -0.77 -43.46 0.14
CA PRO A 259 -0.98 -44.52 1.11
C PRO A 259 0.23 -45.46 1.17
N ASP A 260 0.71 -45.73 2.38
CA ASP A 260 1.81 -46.63 2.71
C ASP A 260 1.27 -48.08 2.70
N ASP A 261 1.83 -48.91 1.82
CA ASP A 261 1.48 -50.34 1.63
C ASP A 261 2.52 -51.20 2.35
N ARG A 262 2.13 -51.84 3.46
CA ARG A 262 2.88 -52.94 4.09
C ARG A 262 1.91 -53.97 4.68
N GLY A 263 2.01 -55.20 4.15
CA GLY A 263 1.18 -56.41 4.35
C GLY A 263 0.85 -56.83 5.79
N GLU A 264 0.02 -57.83 6.06
CA GLU A 264 -0.42 -59.01 5.28
C GLU A 264 -1.57 -59.72 6.10
N PRO A 265 -2.04 -60.96 5.84
CA PRO A 265 -3.34 -61.27 5.22
C PRO A 265 -4.33 -62.09 6.11
N ALA A 266 -5.57 -62.28 5.66
CA ALA A 266 -6.27 -63.59 5.61
C ALA A 266 -7.77 -63.49 5.26
N GLY A 267 -8.21 -64.33 4.31
CA GLY A 267 -9.59 -64.85 4.30
C GLY A 267 -10.51 -64.38 3.16
N ASN A 268 -10.37 -64.99 1.98
CA ASN A 268 -11.49 -65.21 1.05
C ASN A 268 -12.23 -66.50 1.51
N PRO A 269 -13.54 -66.72 1.29
CA PRO A 269 -14.02 -67.01 -0.08
C PRO A 269 -15.49 -66.63 -0.42
N GLU A 270 -15.82 -66.85 -1.70
CA GLU A 270 -17.16 -67.11 -2.28
C GLU A 270 -18.06 -65.93 -2.73
N GLY A 271 -18.23 -65.82 -4.06
CA GLY A 271 -19.39 -65.17 -4.73
C GLY A 271 -20.62 -66.11 -4.79
N PRO A 272 -21.57 -66.02 -5.76
CA PRO A 272 -21.71 -65.05 -6.86
C PRO A 272 -23.18 -64.59 -7.18
N LYS A 273 -23.32 -63.65 -8.14
CA LYS A 273 -24.45 -63.41 -9.09
C LYS A 273 -25.87 -63.06 -8.59
N GLN A 274 -26.46 -61.98 -9.14
CA GLN A 274 -27.59 -62.08 -10.11
C GLN A 274 -28.05 -60.72 -10.68
N ASP A 275 -28.13 -60.68 -12.01
CA ASP A 275 -28.84 -59.69 -12.84
C ASP A 275 -30.35 -59.73 -12.63
N GLN A 276 -31.05 -58.60 -12.84
CA GLN A 276 -32.19 -58.45 -13.79
C GLN A 276 -32.99 -57.13 -13.60
N ASN A 277 -33.09 -56.36 -14.69
CA ASN A 277 -34.18 -55.41 -15.05
C ASN A 277 -35.38 -56.25 -15.63
N PRO A 278 -36.61 -55.78 -16.01
CA PRO A 278 -37.09 -54.41 -16.33
C PRO A 278 -38.63 -54.09 -16.09
N GLU A 279 -39.10 -52.96 -16.68
CA GLU A 279 -40.47 -52.60 -17.17
C GLU A 279 -41.52 -51.82 -16.29
N GLY A 280 -42.21 -50.85 -16.94
CA GLY A 280 -43.15 -49.80 -16.43
C GLY A 280 -44.60 -50.24 -16.19
N PRO A 281 -45.70 -49.42 -16.36
CA PRO A 281 -45.89 -48.25 -17.25
C PRO A 281 -46.78 -47.09 -16.67
N ALA A 282 -47.35 -46.26 -17.57
CA ALA A 282 -47.97 -44.93 -17.40
C ALA A 282 -49.51 -44.85 -17.14
N GLU A 283 -49.98 -43.59 -16.96
CA GLU A 283 -51.36 -43.00 -17.07
C GLU A 283 -52.43 -43.23 -15.98
N GLN A 284 -53.00 -42.14 -15.41
CA GLN A 284 -54.38 -41.69 -15.68
C GLN A 284 -54.83 -40.40 -14.98
N SER A 285 -55.73 -39.70 -15.66
CA SER A 285 -56.41 -38.43 -15.40
C SER A 285 -57.71 -38.58 -14.57
N ARG A 286 -58.29 -37.42 -14.16
CA ARG A 286 -59.61 -37.09 -13.54
C ARG A 286 -59.50 -36.65 -12.06
N GLN A 287 -60.11 -35.56 -11.59
CA GLN A 287 -61.25 -34.74 -12.04
C GLN A 287 -60.94 -33.25 -11.90
#